data_AF-A0A6J8CN31-F1
#
_entry.id   AF-A0A6J8CN31-F1
#
_cell.length_a   1.000
_cell.length_b   1.000
_cell.length_c   1.000
_cell.angle_alpha   90.00
_cell.angle_beta   90.00
_cell.angle_gamma   90.00
#
_symmetry.space_group_name_H-M   'P 1'
#
loop_
_entity.id
_entity.type
_entity.pdbx_description
1 polymer ?
#
loop_
_entity_poly.entity_id
_entity_poly.type
_entity_poly.pdbx_seq_one_letter_code
_entity_poly.pdbx_strand_id
1 'polypeptide(L)'
;MSGTSAMTSSSGSLMTNYARIGHAAQQVFPDILQDIIAMEEPQHRLYGDVTSNRFLNRNLRADEWTMINNVSANGYVNFDIPLIYKLVRNLNLVPPPSKGWDFHIPPAATEILPGDDIERIRRTRNEILHRGNAQVSDTILTDYFTSFKDIATRLEAYLGKPKGEFEQKFQNLENCCMDEDTEKTYLERLTILRERDINMSKALENIQKDLDSLMYKDSHQLEIEEWEEQNKLFIKTDAVDFVCFRILD
;
A
#
# COMPACT_ATOMS: atom_id res chain seq x y z
N MET A 1 4.32 40.07 -10.77
CA MET A 1 5.01 39.69 -9.52
C MET A 1 4.29 38.48 -8.99
N SER A 2 4.76 37.29 -9.36
CA SER A 2 4.18 36.02 -8.89
C SER A 2 4.61 35.80 -7.45
N GLY A 3 3.66 35.85 -6.54
CA GLY A 3 3.88 35.54 -5.13
C GLY A 3 3.97 34.03 -4.95
N THR A 4 5.17 33.53 -4.68
CA THR A 4 5.38 32.17 -4.17
C THR A 4 4.91 32.14 -2.71
N SER A 5 3.70 31.66 -2.46
CA SER A 5 3.26 31.34 -1.10
C SER A 5 3.98 30.08 -0.63
N ALA A 6 5.03 30.26 0.17
CA ALA A 6 5.58 29.19 0.98
C ALA A 6 4.49 28.70 1.94
N MET A 7 4.03 27.45 1.77
CA MET A 7 3.11 26.82 2.71
C MET A 7 3.81 26.69 4.05
N THR A 8 3.39 27.47 5.04
CA THR A 8 3.75 27.24 6.43
C THR A 8 3.06 25.95 6.87
N SER A 9 3.83 24.87 6.97
CA SER A 9 3.40 23.58 7.52
C SER A 9 2.79 23.77 8.91
N SER A 10 1.57 23.28 9.12
CA SER A 10 0.88 23.39 10.41
C SER A 10 1.55 22.50 11.46
N SER A 11 1.39 22.81 12.75
CA SER A 11 1.96 21.96 13.81
C SER A 11 1.48 20.51 13.74
N GLY A 12 0.27 20.27 13.22
CA GLY A 12 -0.27 18.94 12.98
C GLY A 12 0.49 18.19 11.89
N SER A 13 0.82 18.85 10.77
CA SER A 13 1.57 18.21 9.68
C SER A 13 2.99 17.85 10.11
N LEU A 14 3.64 18.68 10.94
CA LEU A 14 4.99 18.40 11.45
C LEU A 14 5.06 17.17 12.36
N MET A 15 4.04 16.97 13.21
CA MET A 15 3.95 15.79 14.07
C MET A 15 3.63 14.52 13.29
N THR A 16 2.74 14.63 12.30
CA THR A 16 2.45 13.55 11.35
C THR A 16 3.72 13.09 10.63
N ASN A 17 4.54 14.03 10.15
CA ASN A 17 5.80 13.70 9.49
C ASN A 17 6.77 12.97 10.41
N TYR A 18 6.85 13.36 11.68
CA TYR A 18 7.63 12.63 12.68
C TYR A 18 7.10 11.20 12.88
N ALA A 19 5.79 11.03 12.96
CA ALA A 19 5.17 9.71 13.06
C ALA A 19 5.51 8.82 11.86
N ARG A 20 5.53 9.37 10.63
CA ARG A 20 5.92 8.63 9.41
C ARG A 20 7.34 8.07 9.50
N ILE A 21 8.32 8.89 9.84
CA ILE A 21 9.72 8.41 9.96
C ILE A 21 9.87 7.46 11.15
N GLY A 22 9.11 7.66 12.23
CA GLY A 22 9.04 6.72 13.36
C GLY A 22 8.54 5.33 12.93
N HIS A 23 7.47 5.30 12.13
CA HIS A 23 6.89 4.06 11.60
C HIS A 23 7.86 3.34 10.65
N ALA A 24 8.62 4.08 9.84
CA ALA A 24 9.69 3.52 9.00
C ALA A 24 10.73 2.79 9.86
N ALA A 25 11.15 3.41 10.96
CA ALA A 25 12.13 2.85 11.89
C ALA A 25 11.60 1.67 12.72
N GLN A 26 10.29 1.57 12.92
CA GLN A 26 9.67 0.55 13.77
C GLN A 26 9.11 -0.65 13.00
N GLN A 27 8.83 -0.52 11.71
CA GLN A 27 8.21 -1.59 10.93
C GLN A 27 9.04 -1.97 9.71
N VAL A 28 9.34 -1.00 8.84
CA VAL A 28 9.99 -1.33 7.56
C VAL A 28 11.45 -1.71 7.73
N PHE A 29 12.23 -0.96 8.53
CA PHE A 29 13.63 -1.32 8.76
C PHE A 29 13.82 -2.65 9.50
N PRO A 30 13.07 -2.98 10.56
CA PRO A 30 13.11 -4.30 11.16
C PRO A 30 12.87 -5.42 10.14
N ASP A 31 11.83 -5.32 9.30
CA ASP A 31 11.55 -6.33 8.26
C ASP A 31 12.78 -6.58 7.37
N ILE A 32 13.41 -5.50 6.88
CA ILE A 32 14.59 -5.60 6.01
C ILE A 32 15.75 -6.28 6.75
N LEU A 33 16.02 -5.88 7.99
CA LEU A 33 17.11 -6.45 8.77
C LEU A 33 16.85 -7.91 9.18
N GLN A 34 15.59 -8.26 9.42
CA GLN A 34 15.16 -9.63 9.71
C GLN A 34 15.39 -10.55 8.51
N ASP A 35 15.13 -10.08 7.29
CA ASP A 35 15.42 -10.83 6.07
C ASP A 35 16.93 -10.99 5.86
N ILE A 36 17.74 -9.97 6.19
CA ILE A 36 19.22 -10.06 6.13
C ILE A 36 19.74 -11.11 7.10
N ILE A 37 19.35 -11.07 8.38
CA ILE A 37 19.84 -12.07 9.34
C ILE A 37 19.33 -13.47 9.01
N ALA A 38 18.12 -13.60 8.46
CA ALA A 38 17.60 -14.89 8.01
C ALA A 38 18.39 -15.50 6.85
N MET A 39 18.90 -14.65 5.94
CA MET A 39 19.75 -15.07 4.82
C MET A 39 21.14 -15.49 5.28
N GLU A 40 21.77 -14.70 6.16
CA GLU A 40 23.17 -14.89 6.56
C GLU A 40 23.35 -15.90 7.70
N GLU A 41 22.38 -15.97 8.61
CA GLU A 41 22.44 -16.78 9.82
C GLU A 41 21.22 -17.71 9.88
N PRO A 42 21.33 -18.96 9.42
CA PRO A 42 20.24 -19.93 9.55
C PRO A 42 19.85 -20.14 11.02
N GLN A 43 18.54 -20.19 11.30
CA GLN A 43 18.00 -20.22 12.67
C GLN A 43 18.61 -21.31 13.57
N HIS A 44 18.92 -22.48 13.01
CA HIS A 44 19.48 -23.61 13.76
C HIS A 44 20.94 -23.41 14.19
N ARG A 45 21.66 -22.45 13.59
CA ARG A 45 23.05 -22.13 13.93
C ARG A 45 23.17 -21.03 14.97
N LEU A 46 22.23 -20.08 14.97
CA LEU A 46 22.29 -18.87 15.78
C LEU A 46 22.65 -19.13 17.24
N TYR A 47 21.99 -20.10 17.90
CA TYR A 47 22.26 -20.40 19.31
C TYR A 47 23.72 -20.82 19.55
N GLY A 48 24.25 -21.70 18.69
CA GLY A 48 25.64 -22.17 18.77
C GLY A 48 26.63 -21.03 18.52
N ASP A 49 26.35 -20.19 17.54
CA ASP A 49 27.24 -19.10 17.14
C ASP A 49 27.24 -17.97 18.18
N VAL A 50 26.08 -17.65 18.76
CA VAL A 50 25.94 -16.70 19.88
C VAL A 50 26.66 -17.19 21.14
N THR A 51 26.51 -18.47 21.51
CA THR A 51 27.15 -19.04 22.71
C THR A 51 28.66 -19.16 22.56
N SER A 52 29.13 -19.46 21.35
CA SER A 52 30.56 -19.54 21.02
C SER A 52 31.23 -18.16 20.94
N ASN A 53 30.46 -17.11 20.63
CA ASN A 53 30.96 -15.74 20.62
C ASN A 53 31.05 -15.16 22.05
N ARG A 54 32.27 -14.97 22.54
CA ARG A 54 32.54 -14.47 23.91
C ARG A 54 31.87 -13.11 24.21
N PHE A 55 31.78 -12.22 23.23
CA PHE A 55 31.17 -10.90 23.42
C PHE A 55 29.65 -11.03 23.53
N LEU A 56 29.00 -11.69 22.56
CA LEU A 56 27.55 -11.84 22.57
C LEU A 56 27.07 -12.63 23.78
N ASN A 57 27.72 -13.75 24.09
CA ASN A 57 27.36 -14.59 25.23
C ASN A 57 27.32 -13.81 26.56
N ARG A 58 28.17 -12.79 26.70
CA ARG A 58 28.27 -11.97 27.92
C ARG A 58 27.42 -10.70 27.93
N ASN A 59 27.07 -10.17 26.75
CA ASN A 59 26.49 -8.83 26.62
C ASN A 59 25.05 -8.82 26.11
N LEU A 60 24.47 -9.98 25.79
CA LEU A 60 23.03 -10.08 25.54
C LEU A 60 22.24 -9.97 26.85
N ARG A 61 21.14 -9.22 26.79
CA ARG A 61 20.20 -9.07 27.89
C ARG A 61 19.34 -10.33 28.05
N ALA A 62 18.64 -10.47 29.18
CA ALA A 62 17.82 -11.66 29.46
C ALA A 62 16.64 -11.84 28.48
N ASP A 63 16.01 -10.74 28.07
CA ASP A 63 14.98 -10.69 27.03
C ASP A 63 15.54 -11.10 25.67
N GLU A 64 16.74 -10.63 25.31
CA GLU A 64 17.41 -11.01 24.07
C GLU A 64 17.76 -12.50 24.06
N TRP A 65 18.27 -13.04 25.18
CA TRP A 65 18.49 -14.48 25.32
C TRP A 65 17.21 -15.29 25.15
N THR A 66 16.08 -14.77 25.64
CA THR A 66 14.77 -15.40 25.43
C THR A 66 14.41 -15.44 23.94
N MET A 67 14.74 -14.40 23.17
CA MET A 67 14.56 -14.39 21.72
C MET A 67 15.49 -15.39 21.03
N ILE A 68 16.78 -15.45 21.40
CA ILE A 68 17.75 -16.41 20.85
C ILE A 68 17.28 -17.86 21.09
N ASN A 69 16.79 -18.17 22.30
CA ASN A 69 16.31 -19.51 22.65
C ASN A 69 15.06 -19.93 21.88
N ASN A 70 14.24 -18.98 21.44
CA ASN A 70 12.99 -19.23 20.75
C ASN A 70 13.08 -19.05 19.22
N VAL A 71 14.28 -18.79 18.68
CA VAL A 71 14.48 -18.52 17.25
C VAL A 71 14.04 -19.68 16.37
N SER A 72 14.17 -20.93 16.83
CA SER A 72 13.76 -22.10 16.07
C SER A 72 12.24 -22.21 15.89
N ALA A 73 11.46 -21.60 16.80
CA ALA A 73 10.00 -21.61 16.74
C ALA A 73 9.45 -20.36 16.06
N ASN A 74 10.04 -19.20 16.34
CA ASN A 74 9.50 -17.90 15.94
C ASN A 74 10.28 -17.24 14.79
N GLY A 75 11.41 -17.81 14.39
CA GLY A 75 12.37 -17.14 13.52
C GLY A 75 12.85 -15.83 14.10
N TYR A 76 13.11 -14.87 13.21
CA TYR A 76 13.65 -13.56 13.55
C TYR A 76 12.60 -12.47 13.79
N VAL A 77 11.30 -12.81 13.71
CA VAL A 77 10.20 -11.84 13.74
C VAL A 77 10.19 -10.93 14.98
N ASN A 78 10.69 -11.44 16.11
CA ASN A 78 10.71 -10.71 17.39
C ASN A 78 12.02 -9.95 17.63
N PHE A 79 12.96 -9.98 16.69
CA PHE A 79 14.26 -9.35 16.87
C PHE A 79 14.16 -7.87 16.51
N ASP A 80 14.56 -7.01 17.44
CA ASP A 80 14.61 -5.57 17.23
C ASP A 80 15.91 -5.13 16.53
N ILE A 81 15.93 -3.91 15.98
CA ILE A 81 17.10 -3.36 15.28
C ILE A 81 18.37 -3.44 16.15
N PRO A 82 18.38 -3.04 17.44
CA PRO A 82 19.55 -3.18 18.29
C PRO A 82 20.08 -4.61 18.42
N LEU A 83 19.21 -5.62 18.58
CA LEU A 83 19.61 -7.01 18.64
C LEU A 83 20.20 -7.47 17.31
N ILE A 84 19.51 -7.22 16.19
CA ILE A 84 19.99 -7.62 14.87
C ILE A 84 21.34 -6.96 14.56
N TYR A 85 21.49 -5.65 14.81
CA TYR A 85 22.75 -4.95 14.63
C TYR A 85 23.88 -5.57 15.46
N LYS A 86 23.62 -5.92 16.73
CA LYS A 86 24.60 -6.60 17.58
C LYS A 86 25.02 -7.94 16.99
N LEU A 87 24.09 -8.74 16.50
CA LEU A 87 24.37 -10.05 15.92
C LEU A 87 25.17 -9.92 14.62
N VAL A 88 24.68 -9.12 13.67
CA VAL A 88 25.34 -8.88 12.37
C VAL A 88 26.78 -8.45 12.54
N ARG A 89 27.02 -7.47 13.42
CA ARG A 89 28.37 -6.96 13.69
C ARG A 89 29.30 -7.99 14.32
N ASN A 90 28.84 -8.69 15.35
CA ASN A 90 29.73 -9.53 16.17
C ASN A 90 29.92 -10.93 15.60
N LEU A 91 29.00 -11.40 14.76
CA LEU A 91 29.14 -12.64 13.99
C LEU A 91 29.74 -12.40 12.59
N ASN A 92 29.94 -11.14 12.20
CA ASN A 92 30.44 -10.74 10.87
C ASN A 92 29.57 -11.28 9.73
N LEU A 93 28.25 -11.17 9.88
CA LEU A 93 27.27 -11.71 8.93
C LEU A 93 27.27 -10.98 7.58
N VAL A 94 27.81 -9.77 7.53
CA VAL A 94 27.92 -8.95 6.31
C VAL A 94 29.30 -8.30 6.27
N PRO A 95 29.78 -7.86 5.09
CA PRO A 95 30.98 -7.03 5.01
C PRO A 95 30.86 -5.82 5.94
N PRO A 96 31.89 -5.50 6.74
CA PRO A 96 31.83 -4.35 7.63
C PRO A 96 31.63 -3.06 6.82
N PRO A 97 31.03 -2.01 7.42
CA PRO A 97 30.92 -0.71 6.79
C PRO A 97 32.30 -0.21 6.33
N SER A 98 32.33 0.59 5.28
CA SER A 98 33.53 1.20 4.69
C SER A 98 34.36 1.99 5.71
N LYS A 99 33.69 2.59 6.72
CA LYS A 99 34.34 3.30 7.83
C LYS A 99 34.53 2.45 9.11
N GLY A 100 34.04 1.21 9.09
CA GLY A 100 33.91 0.35 10.26
C GLY A 100 32.66 0.64 11.10
N TRP A 101 32.33 -0.30 11.97
CA TRP A 101 31.21 -0.21 12.89
C TRP A 101 31.43 0.88 13.95
N ASP A 102 30.36 1.60 14.32
CA ASP A 102 30.36 2.69 15.31
C ASP A 102 31.34 3.84 15.04
N PHE A 103 31.82 4.00 13.81
CA PHE A 103 32.74 5.09 13.50
C PHE A 103 32.04 6.46 13.60
N HIS A 104 32.65 7.47 14.21
CA HIS A 104 31.97 8.75 14.47
C HIS A 104 31.38 9.44 13.22
N ILE A 105 31.96 9.21 12.04
CA ILE A 105 31.45 9.74 10.75
C ILE A 105 30.54 8.69 10.09
N PRO A 106 29.29 9.04 9.69
CA PRO A 106 28.42 8.12 8.97
C PRO A 106 28.98 7.79 7.58
N PRO A 107 28.67 6.59 7.02
CA PRO A 107 29.07 6.25 5.67
C PRO A 107 28.57 7.25 4.62
N ALA A 108 29.47 7.72 3.75
CA ALA A 108 29.16 8.68 2.68
C ALA A 108 28.24 8.05 1.63
N ALA A 109 27.45 8.84 0.89
CA ALA A 109 26.46 8.30 -0.07
C ALA A 109 27.06 7.37 -1.16
N THR A 110 28.35 7.50 -1.45
CA THR A 110 29.09 6.63 -2.39
C THR A 110 29.52 5.29 -1.78
N GLU A 111 29.46 5.14 -0.45
CA GLU A 111 29.82 3.93 0.30
C GLU A 111 28.57 3.04 0.41
N ILE A 112 28.48 2.02 -0.45
CA ILE A 112 27.25 1.29 -0.74
C ILE A 112 27.31 -0.19 -0.33
N LEU A 113 28.19 -0.57 0.61
CA LEU A 113 28.21 -1.94 1.11
C LEU A 113 26.96 -2.21 1.99
N PRO A 114 26.51 -3.46 2.12
CA PRO A 114 25.40 -3.81 3.01
C PRO A 114 25.65 -3.35 4.46
N GLY A 115 26.90 -3.47 4.94
CA GLY A 115 27.29 -2.93 6.24
C GLY A 115 27.11 -1.42 6.35
N ASP A 116 27.39 -0.66 5.29
CA ASP A 116 27.18 0.80 5.28
C ASP A 116 25.70 1.15 5.44
N ASP A 117 24.81 0.42 4.78
CA ASP A 117 23.37 0.62 4.87
C ASP A 117 22.79 0.21 6.22
N ILE A 118 23.27 -0.89 6.81
CA ILE A 118 22.88 -1.29 8.16
C ILE A 118 23.32 -0.25 9.20
N GLU A 119 24.51 0.34 9.02
CA GLU A 119 25.00 1.43 9.86
C GLU A 119 24.18 2.72 9.70
N ARG A 120 23.72 3.04 8.48
CA ARG A 120 22.77 4.14 8.23
C ARG A 120 21.44 3.89 8.95
N ILE A 121 20.86 2.70 8.81
CA ILE A 121 19.61 2.32 9.49
C ILE A 121 19.72 2.52 11.00
N ARG A 122 20.81 2.01 11.61
CA ARG A 122 21.06 2.18 13.05
C ARG A 122 21.10 3.65 13.45
N ARG A 123 21.86 4.47 12.71
CA ARG A 123 22.03 5.90 13.00
C ARG A 123 20.72 6.65 12.87
N THR A 124 20.01 6.47 11.76
CA THR A 124 18.72 7.11 11.53
C THR A 124 17.72 6.72 12.62
N ARG A 125 17.61 5.43 12.96
CA ARG A 125 16.75 4.98 14.06
C ARG A 125 17.10 5.67 15.38
N ASN A 126 18.39 5.81 15.69
CA ASN A 126 18.82 6.48 16.92
C ASN A 126 18.54 7.99 16.89
N GLU A 127 18.77 8.66 15.76
CA GLU A 127 18.44 10.06 15.56
C GLU A 127 16.95 10.33 15.72
N ILE A 128 16.09 9.44 15.20
CA ILE A 128 14.64 9.54 15.32
C ILE A 128 14.22 9.36 16.79
N LEU A 129 14.68 8.30 17.46
CA LEU A 129 14.28 8.00 18.83
C LEU A 129 14.79 9.00 19.87
N HIS A 130 15.95 9.60 19.64
CA HIS A 130 16.55 10.57 20.55
C HIS A 130 16.30 12.02 20.12
N ARG A 131 15.42 12.25 19.14
CA ARG A 131 15.03 13.59 18.73
C ARG A 131 14.35 14.32 19.89
N GLY A 132 14.77 15.56 20.15
CA GLY A 132 14.26 16.37 21.27
C GLY A 132 12.84 16.91 21.09
N ASN A 133 12.25 16.79 19.91
CA ASN A 133 10.86 17.13 19.63
C ASN A 133 10.28 16.22 18.54
N ALA A 134 8.95 16.13 18.49
CA ALA A 134 8.23 15.35 17.50
C ALA A 134 7.86 16.19 16.26
N GLN A 135 8.74 17.08 15.80
CA GLN A 135 8.46 17.96 14.66
C GLN A 135 9.45 17.72 13.52
N VAL A 136 8.92 17.43 12.33
CA VAL A 136 9.70 17.18 11.11
C VAL A 136 9.08 17.96 9.96
N SER A 137 9.86 18.83 9.32
CA SER A 137 9.41 19.58 8.14
C SER A 137 9.29 18.67 6.91
N ASP A 138 8.52 19.10 5.92
CA ASP A 138 8.33 18.33 4.68
C ASP A 138 9.65 18.14 3.92
N THR A 139 10.56 19.10 3.97
CA THR A 139 11.91 18.98 3.40
C THR A 139 12.71 17.87 4.07
N ILE A 140 12.76 17.87 5.40
CA ILE A 140 13.47 16.84 6.17
C ILE A 140 12.82 15.47 5.98
N LEU A 141 11.49 15.41 5.89
CA LEU A 141 10.75 14.19 5.57
C LEU A 141 11.20 13.64 4.22
N THR A 142 11.23 14.48 3.19
CA THR A 142 11.65 14.11 1.82
C THR A 142 13.07 13.56 1.81
N ASP A 143 13.99 14.20 2.54
CA ASP A 143 15.39 13.74 2.65
C ASP A 143 15.48 12.36 3.31
N TYR A 144 14.74 12.12 4.39
CA TYR A 144 14.67 10.81 5.04
C TYR A 144 14.13 9.75 4.08
N PHE A 145 12.98 9.97 3.46
CA PHE A 145 12.35 8.98 2.59
C PHE A 145 13.17 8.72 1.33
N THR A 146 13.87 9.72 0.79
CA THR A 146 14.84 9.52 -0.31
C THR A 146 15.94 8.56 0.13
N SER A 147 16.57 8.81 1.28
CA SER A 147 17.59 7.92 1.85
C SER A 147 17.05 6.51 2.14
N PHE A 148 15.82 6.39 2.63
CA PHE A 148 15.19 5.10 2.95
C PHE A 148 14.95 4.27 1.70
N LYS A 149 14.45 4.88 0.62
CA LYS A 149 14.23 4.21 -0.67
C LYS A 149 15.55 3.79 -1.33
N ASP A 150 16.59 4.60 -1.20
CA ASP A 150 17.94 4.27 -1.67
C ASP A 150 18.52 3.05 -0.93
N ILE A 151 18.41 3.03 0.40
CA ILE A 151 18.82 1.90 1.24
C ILE A 151 18.02 0.65 0.87
N ALA A 152 16.70 0.77 0.74
CA ALA A 152 15.80 -0.32 0.38
C ALA A 152 16.23 -0.97 -0.95
N THR A 153 16.41 -0.16 -1.99
CA THR A 153 16.82 -0.64 -3.32
C THR A 153 18.13 -1.41 -3.29
N ARG A 154 19.13 -0.93 -2.53
CA ARG A 154 20.43 -1.62 -2.40
C ARG A 154 20.31 -2.93 -1.63
N LEU A 155 19.54 -2.95 -0.54
CA LEU A 155 19.36 -4.14 0.28
C LEU A 155 18.45 -5.19 -0.38
N GLU A 156 17.46 -4.78 -1.18
CA GLU A 156 16.71 -5.69 -2.06
C GLU A 156 17.63 -6.43 -3.02
N ALA A 157 18.53 -5.68 -3.68
CA ALA A 157 19.51 -6.25 -4.60
C ALA A 157 20.47 -7.22 -3.87
N TYR A 158 20.89 -6.87 -2.66
CA TYR A 158 21.71 -7.73 -1.81
C TYR A 158 21.00 -9.05 -1.44
N LEU A 159 19.71 -8.97 -1.09
CA LEU A 159 18.87 -10.11 -0.72
C LEU A 159 18.39 -10.94 -1.93
N GLY A 160 18.68 -10.51 -3.16
CA GLY A 160 18.14 -11.12 -4.37
C GLY A 160 16.61 -11.02 -4.47
N LYS A 161 16.00 -10.04 -3.80
CA LYS A 161 14.55 -9.80 -3.83
C LYS A 161 14.13 -9.07 -5.12
N PRO A 162 12.86 -9.21 -5.53
CA PRO A 162 12.31 -8.38 -6.60
C PRO A 162 12.49 -6.90 -6.29
N LYS A 163 12.92 -6.15 -7.31
CA LYS A 163 13.08 -4.69 -7.19
C LYS A 163 11.73 -4.06 -6.82
N GLY A 164 11.74 -3.23 -5.78
CA GLY A 164 10.62 -2.42 -5.33
C GLY A 164 9.81 -3.00 -4.17
N GLU A 165 10.11 -4.21 -3.68
CA GLU A 165 9.36 -4.83 -2.57
C GLU A 165 9.39 -4.00 -1.28
N PHE A 166 10.58 -3.56 -0.86
CA PHE A 166 10.78 -2.68 0.28
C PHE A 166 10.65 -1.20 -0.09
N GLU A 167 11.09 -0.80 -1.28
CA GLU A 167 10.94 0.57 -1.75
C GLU A 167 9.46 0.99 -1.72
N GLN A 168 8.56 0.12 -2.17
CA GLN A 168 7.12 0.37 -2.17
C GLN A 168 6.55 0.51 -0.75
N LYS A 169 7.07 -0.24 0.24
CA LYS A 169 6.68 -0.04 1.65
C LYS A 169 6.99 1.38 2.12
N PHE A 170 8.16 1.92 1.75
CA PHE A 170 8.51 3.31 2.06
C PHE A 170 7.66 4.31 1.27
N GLN A 171 7.43 4.09 -0.02
CA GLN A 171 6.55 4.96 -0.83
C GLN A 171 5.13 5.03 -0.28
N ASN A 172 4.58 3.89 0.15
CA ASN A 172 3.27 3.83 0.78
C ASN A 172 3.26 4.60 2.10
N LEU A 173 4.28 4.41 2.95
CA LEU A 173 4.37 5.08 4.23
C LEU A 173 4.62 6.60 4.12
N GLU A 174 5.28 7.05 3.05
CA GLU A 174 5.47 8.46 2.74
C GLU A 174 4.12 9.16 2.46
N ASN A 175 3.18 8.43 1.85
CA ASN A 175 1.94 8.98 1.31
C ASN A 175 0.65 8.54 2.03
N CYS A 176 0.69 7.54 2.92
CA CYS A 176 -0.51 6.99 3.57
C CYS A 176 -1.18 8.02 4.49
N CYS A 177 -2.48 7.85 4.79
CA CYS A 177 -3.08 8.60 5.89
C CYS A 177 -2.44 8.14 7.21
N MET A 178 -2.18 9.06 8.14
CA MET A 178 -1.64 8.73 9.48
C MET A 178 -2.68 8.93 10.58
N ASP A 179 -3.86 9.45 10.24
CA ASP A 179 -4.97 9.68 11.16
C ASP A 179 -6.04 8.62 10.90
N GLU A 180 -6.08 7.62 11.77
CA GLU A 180 -6.97 6.45 11.66
C GLU A 180 -8.46 6.83 11.72
N ASP A 181 -8.83 7.86 12.51
CA ASP A 181 -10.22 8.33 12.59
C ASP A 181 -10.63 9.02 11.29
N THR A 182 -9.71 9.78 10.71
CA THR A 182 -9.90 10.41 9.40
C THR A 182 -9.96 9.34 8.30
N GLU A 183 -9.07 8.35 8.31
CA GLU A 183 -9.08 7.23 7.36
C GLU A 183 -10.40 6.45 7.43
N LYS A 184 -10.83 6.07 8.64
CA LYS A 184 -12.11 5.41 8.88
C LYS A 184 -13.28 6.23 8.35
N THR A 185 -13.29 7.53 8.60
CA THR A 185 -14.32 8.45 8.06
C THR A 185 -14.35 8.42 6.53
N TYR A 186 -13.18 8.41 5.87
CA TYR A 186 -13.11 8.30 4.41
C TYR A 186 -13.57 6.92 3.92
N LEU A 187 -13.17 5.83 4.58
CA LEU A 187 -13.60 4.46 4.24
C LEU A 187 -15.12 4.28 4.37
N GLU A 188 -15.73 4.81 5.42
CA GLU A 188 -17.18 4.81 5.61
C GLU A 188 -17.87 5.57 4.47
N ARG A 189 -17.37 6.77 4.12
CA ARG A 189 -17.91 7.56 3.00
C ARG A 189 -17.78 6.84 1.65
N LEU A 190 -16.65 6.19 1.40
CA LEU A 190 -16.42 5.40 0.18
C LEU A 190 -17.37 4.20 0.11
N THR A 191 -17.68 3.57 1.23
CA THR A 191 -18.63 2.46 1.31
C THR A 191 -20.04 2.94 0.98
N ILE A 192 -20.48 4.06 1.57
CA ILE A 192 -21.79 4.68 1.25
C ILE A 192 -21.88 5.05 -0.24
N LEU A 193 -20.82 5.60 -0.82
CA LEU A 193 -20.78 5.94 -2.25
C LEU A 193 -20.92 4.68 -3.12
N ARG A 194 -20.18 3.61 -2.81
CA ARG A 194 -20.29 2.33 -3.52
C ARG A 194 -21.72 1.78 -3.48
N GLU A 195 -22.37 1.82 -2.33
CA GLU A 195 -23.76 1.36 -2.20
C GLU A 195 -24.72 2.19 -3.04
N ARG A 196 -24.54 3.53 -3.07
CA ARG A 196 -25.32 4.42 -3.93
C ARG A 196 -25.12 4.11 -5.40
N ASP A 197 -23.89 3.87 -5.84
CA ASP A 197 -23.59 3.54 -7.24
C ASP A 197 -24.23 2.21 -7.66
N ILE A 198 -24.20 1.20 -6.78
CA ILE A 198 -24.88 -0.08 -6.99
C ILE A 198 -26.40 0.13 -7.11
N ASN A 199 -26.98 0.92 -6.21
CA ASN A 199 -28.43 1.19 -6.23
C ASN A 199 -28.85 1.99 -7.46
N MET A 200 -28.04 2.97 -7.87
CA MET A 200 -28.27 3.73 -9.10
C MET A 200 -28.17 2.83 -10.33
N SER A 201 -27.19 1.94 -10.39
CA SER A 201 -27.05 0.97 -11.49
C SER A 201 -28.28 0.07 -11.60
N LYS A 202 -28.79 -0.46 -10.48
CA LYS A 202 -30.03 -1.25 -10.45
C LYS A 202 -31.26 -0.45 -10.89
N ALA A 203 -31.36 0.82 -10.50
CA ALA A 203 -32.45 1.68 -10.92
C ALA A 203 -32.41 1.92 -12.43
N LEU A 204 -31.23 2.14 -13.01
CA LEU A 204 -31.03 2.25 -14.45
C LEU A 204 -31.39 0.96 -15.19
N GLU A 205 -31.00 -0.22 -14.66
CA GLU A 205 -31.40 -1.50 -15.24
C GLU A 205 -32.93 -1.70 -15.25
N ASN A 206 -33.62 -1.28 -14.20
CA ASN A 206 -35.08 -1.36 -14.14
C ASN A 206 -35.74 -0.39 -15.12
N ILE A 207 -35.26 0.85 -15.20
CA ILE A 207 -35.74 1.84 -16.19
C ILE A 207 -35.53 1.32 -17.61
N GLN A 208 -34.40 0.67 -17.89
CA GLN A 208 -34.14 0.06 -19.19
C GLN A 208 -35.17 -1.03 -19.52
N LYS A 209 -35.47 -1.93 -18.58
CA LYS A 209 -36.50 -2.97 -18.76
C LYS A 209 -37.89 -2.39 -18.99
N ASP A 210 -38.25 -1.34 -18.26
CA ASP A 210 -39.54 -0.67 -18.42
C ASP A 210 -39.65 0.00 -19.79
N LEU A 211 -38.57 0.65 -20.26
CA LEU A 211 -38.45 1.20 -21.62
C LEU A 211 -38.60 0.11 -22.68
N ASP A 212 -37.90 -1.01 -22.55
CA ASP A 212 -37.99 -2.12 -23.50
C ASP A 212 -39.42 -2.69 -23.58
N SER A 213 -40.10 -2.80 -22.43
CA SER A 213 -41.49 -3.28 -22.34
C SER A 213 -42.49 -2.30 -22.96
N LEU A 214 -42.31 -1.00 -22.76
CA LEU A 214 -43.13 0.04 -23.39
C LEU A 214 -42.94 0.05 -24.91
N MET A 215 -41.69 -0.01 -25.38
CA MET A 215 -41.39 -0.08 -26.82
C MET A 215 -42.03 -1.31 -27.48
N TYR A 216 -42.03 -2.46 -26.79
CA TYR A 216 -42.69 -3.67 -27.28
C TYR A 216 -44.22 -3.49 -27.43
N LYS A 217 -44.87 -2.87 -26.42
CA LYS A 217 -46.32 -2.62 -26.46
C LYS A 217 -46.72 -1.63 -27.55
N ASP A 218 -45.98 -0.53 -27.70
CA ASP A 218 -46.26 0.48 -28.73
C ASP A 218 -46.12 -0.13 -30.14
N SER A 219 -45.12 -1.01 -30.34
CA SER A 219 -44.96 -1.73 -31.61
C SER A 219 -46.16 -2.62 -31.94
N HIS A 220 -46.66 -3.40 -30.97
CA HIS A 220 -47.85 -4.24 -31.19
C HIS A 220 -49.14 -3.44 -31.33
N GLN A 221 -49.28 -2.32 -30.63
CA GLN A 221 -50.42 -1.42 -30.77
C GLN A 221 -50.51 -0.88 -32.21
N LEU A 222 -49.37 -0.45 -32.78
CA LEU A 222 -49.28 0.00 -34.16
C LEU A 222 -49.64 -1.10 -35.17
N GLU A 223 -49.18 -2.34 -34.95
CA GLU A 223 -49.54 -3.48 -35.80
C GLU A 223 -51.04 -3.78 -35.79
N ILE A 224 -51.69 -3.68 -34.62
CA ILE A 224 -53.14 -3.87 -34.48
C ILE A 224 -53.91 -2.77 -35.22
N GLU A 225 -53.52 -1.50 -35.02
CA GLU A 225 -54.16 -0.35 -35.67
C GLU A 225 -54.03 -0.44 -37.21
N GLU A 226 -52.86 -0.87 -37.71
CA GLU A 226 -52.64 -1.08 -39.14
C GLU A 226 -53.54 -2.20 -39.70
N TRP A 227 -53.65 -3.32 -38.97
CA TRP A 227 -54.55 -4.42 -39.35
C TRP A 227 -56.02 -3.99 -39.36
N GLU A 228 -56.48 -3.23 -38.37
CA GLU A 228 -57.86 -2.73 -38.29
C GLU A 228 -58.21 -1.80 -39.46
N GLU A 229 -57.30 -0.91 -39.86
CA GLU A 229 -57.48 -0.02 -41.02
C GLU A 229 -57.52 -0.81 -42.33
N GLN A 230 -56.63 -1.79 -42.52
CA GLN A 230 -56.67 -2.68 -43.68
C GLN A 230 -58.00 -3.44 -43.78
N ASN A 231 -58.50 -3.94 -42.66
CA ASN A 231 -59.75 -4.70 -42.62
C ASN A 231 -60.98 -3.81 -42.91
N LYS A 232 -61.00 -2.56 -42.41
CA LYS A 232 -62.02 -1.56 -42.79
C LYS A 232 -62.01 -1.28 -44.28
N LEU A 233 -60.83 -1.18 -44.89
CA LEU A 233 -60.69 -0.93 -46.33
C LEU A 233 -61.27 -2.09 -47.13
N PHE A 234 -60.91 -3.33 -46.75
CA PHE A 234 -61.40 -4.56 -47.36
C PHE A 234 -62.93 -4.68 -47.34
N ILE A 235 -63.55 -4.46 -46.17
CA ILE A 235 -65.02 -4.50 -46.03
C ILE A 235 -65.70 -3.42 -46.90
N LYS A 236 -65.10 -2.23 -47.04
CA LYS A 236 -65.63 -1.18 -47.92
C LYS A 236 -65.57 -1.59 -49.39
N THR A 237 -64.48 -2.18 -49.86
CA THR A 237 -64.37 -2.69 -51.24
C THR A 237 -65.36 -3.80 -51.53
N ASP A 238 -65.51 -4.79 -50.64
CA ASP A 238 -66.47 -5.89 -50.80
C ASP A 238 -67.92 -5.40 -50.79
N ALA A 239 -68.24 -4.40 -49.96
CA ALA A 239 -69.56 -3.78 -49.95
C ALA A 239 -69.87 -3.02 -51.26
N VAL A 240 -68.87 -2.40 -51.89
CA VAL A 240 -69.01 -1.75 -53.21
C VAL A 240 -69.21 -2.81 -54.30
N ASP A 241 -68.47 -3.92 -54.26
CA ASP A 241 -68.63 -5.02 -55.21
C ASP A 241 -70.00 -5.72 -55.08
N PHE A 242 -70.50 -5.89 -53.85
CA PHE A 242 -71.84 -6.46 -53.61
C PHE A 242 -72.98 -5.54 -54.08
N VAL A 243 -72.81 -4.21 -53.99
CA VAL A 243 -73.77 -3.23 -54.52
C VAL A 243 -73.69 -3.16 -56.05
N CYS A 244 -72.49 -3.23 -56.64
CA CYS A 244 -72.33 -3.30 -58.10
C CYS A 244 -72.93 -4.59 -58.70
N PHE A 245 -72.86 -5.72 -58.00
CA PHE A 245 -73.46 -6.98 -58.46
C PHE A 245 -75.00 -6.96 -58.46
N ARG A 246 -75.63 -6.21 -57.55
CA ARG A 246 -77.11 -6.09 -57.47
C ARG A 246 -77.74 -5.07 -58.44
N ILE A 247 -76.94 -4.25 -59.11
CA ILE A 247 -77.45 -3.25 -60.08
C ILE A 247 -77.49 -3.83 -61.51
N LEU A 248 -76.97 -5.05 -61.73
CA LEU A 248 -76.86 -5.70 -63.04
C LEU A 248 -77.83 -6.88 -63.28
N ASP A 249 -78.74 -7.15 -62.34
CA ASP A 249 -79.88 -8.10 -62.49
C ASP A 249 -81.22 -7.35 -62.44
#